data_AF-A0A8J4XC00-F1
#
_entry.id   AF-A0A8J4XC00-F1
#
_cell.length_a   1.000
_cell.length_b   1.000
_cell.length_c   1.000
_cell.angle_alpha   90.00
_cell.angle_beta   90.00
_cell.angle_gamma   90.00
#
_symmetry.space_group_name_H-M   'P 1'
#
loop_
_entity.id
_entity.type
_entity.pdbx_description
1 polymer ?
#
loop_
_entity_poly.entity_id
_entity_poly.type
_entity_poly.pdbx_seq_one_letter_code
_entity_poly.pdbx_strand_id
1 'polypeptide(L)'
;MVVAMKAISLAFDLDKGTVENVPSPVEFMGYIYFVGTVIFGPWISFSSYREAVNGKKLSVSWLVKVTSSWIKSQLCLLISNCVAPYLFPYFIPVFGDKVLKKLLMGYEHSMGFRFSNYFVSYLSETTTTLSGAGFTEEKDHLKWDLAMGNPMNVEFPRSMSEAVISWNLPMSEWLNIYVFKKALKFGKFQAILITYTTSTLLHGLSFHIAAVIFTLAFMTYIEYVLRKRLSIILNACVLSKRCPSDCKHQNKKAFWVYFINGVFSVLTVTHLTYLASIFGSSADDMDSDE
;
A
#
# COMPACT_ATOMS: atom_id res chain seq x y z
N MET A 1 6.63 -3.71 13.99
CA MET A 1 6.95 -2.99 12.73
C MET A 1 7.00 -1.47 12.90
N VAL A 2 5.88 -0.77 13.15
CA VAL A 2 5.81 0.71 13.15
C VAL A 2 6.78 1.37 14.13
N VAL A 3 6.94 0.81 15.34
CA VAL A 3 7.93 1.28 16.33
C VAL A 3 9.36 1.29 15.76
N ALA A 4 9.76 0.22 15.07
CA ALA A 4 11.08 0.14 14.44
C ALA A 4 11.22 1.17 13.31
N MET A 5 10.19 1.32 12.47
CA MET A 5 10.18 2.34 11.41
C MET A 5 10.36 3.75 11.97
N LYS A 6 9.65 4.06 13.06
CA LYS A 6 9.74 5.35 13.77
C LYS A 6 11.14 5.59 14.32
N ALA A 7 11.70 4.63 15.07
CA ALA A 7 13.03 4.74 15.65
C ALA A 7 14.12 4.93 14.56
N ILE A 8 14.07 4.11 13.51
CA ILE A 8 15.01 4.21 12.38
C ILE A 8 14.85 5.55 11.65
N SER A 9 13.61 5.98 11.36
CA SER A 9 13.36 7.27 10.69
C SER A 9 13.95 8.44 11.48
N LEU A 10 13.70 8.48 12.80
CA LEU A 10 14.21 9.53 13.66
C LEU A 10 15.75 9.55 13.69
N ALA A 11 16.39 8.38 13.78
CA ALA A 11 17.85 8.30 13.74
C ALA A 11 18.42 8.87 12.43
N PHE A 12 17.82 8.54 11.29
CA PHE A 12 18.25 9.07 10.00
C PHE A 12 17.95 10.57 9.82
N ASP A 13 16.86 11.06 10.40
CA ASP A 13 16.48 12.47 10.29
C ASP A 13 17.31 13.36 11.21
N LEU A 14 17.80 12.85 12.34
CA LEU A 14 18.82 13.48 13.17
C LEU A 14 20.17 13.55 12.44
N ASP A 15 20.62 12.44 11.83
CA ASP A 15 21.88 12.39 11.07
C ASP A 15 21.91 13.37 9.89
N LYS A 16 20.76 13.59 9.23
CA LYS A 16 20.62 14.56 8.13
C LYS A 16 20.44 16.00 8.60
N GLY A 17 20.19 16.25 9.88
CA GLY A 17 19.81 17.56 10.41
C GLY A 17 18.40 18.02 10.03
N THR A 18 17.52 17.12 9.56
CA THR A 18 16.09 17.42 9.35
C THR A 18 15.40 17.69 10.69
N VAL A 19 15.82 16.97 11.73
CA VAL A 19 15.45 17.23 13.12
C VAL A 19 16.67 17.86 13.78
N GLU A 20 16.56 19.14 14.14
CA GLU A 20 17.70 19.93 14.62
C GLU A 20 18.25 19.45 15.97
N ASN A 21 17.36 19.02 16.87
CA ASN A 21 17.71 18.68 18.25
C ASN A 21 17.32 17.23 18.57
N VAL A 22 18.18 16.55 19.32
CA VAL A 22 17.88 15.23 19.89
C VAL A 22 16.66 15.37 20.81
N PRO A 23 15.58 14.61 20.59
CA PRO A 23 14.38 14.71 21.42
C PRO A 23 14.66 14.26 22.85
N SER A 24 13.98 14.88 23.80
CA SER A 24 14.01 14.42 25.20
C SER A 24 13.47 12.99 25.32
N PRO A 25 13.81 12.24 26.40
CA PRO A 25 13.25 10.91 26.62
C PRO A 25 11.71 10.90 26.61
N VAL A 26 11.07 11.97 27.08
CA VAL A 26 9.60 12.10 27.08
C VAL A 26 9.05 12.28 25.66
N GLU A 27 9.66 13.14 24.85
CA GLU A 27 9.24 13.33 23.45
C GLU A 27 9.46 12.07 22.61
N PHE A 28 10.58 11.37 22.84
CA PHE A 28 10.87 10.11 22.18
C PHE A 28 9.84 9.04 22.56
N MET A 29 9.57 8.84 23.85
CA MET A 29 8.57 7.86 24.29
C MET A 29 7.17 8.25 23.80
N GLY A 30 6.80 9.53 23.84
CA GLY A 30 5.54 10.02 23.30
C GLY A 30 5.40 9.76 21.80
N TYR A 31 6.47 9.95 21.03
CA TYR A 31 6.49 9.62 19.60
C TYR A 31 6.33 8.13 19.35
N ILE A 32 7.07 7.28 20.07
CA ILE A 32 7.02 5.83 19.90
C ILE A 32 5.64 5.28 20.27
N TYR A 33 5.07 5.72 21.39
CA TYR A 33 3.79 5.25 21.93
C TYR A 33 2.59 6.11 21.52
N PHE A 34 2.73 6.98 20.51
CA PHE A 34 1.66 7.86 20.08
C PHE A 34 0.39 7.07 19.72
N VAL A 35 -0.70 7.34 20.45
CA VAL A 35 -1.93 6.52 20.49
C VAL A 35 -2.55 6.30 19.11
N GLY A 36 -2.51 7.30 18.23
CA GLY A 36 -3.06 7.19 16.88
C GLY A 36 -2.31 6.19 15.99
N THR A 37 -1.08 5.83 16.36
CA THR A 37 -0.14 5.12 15.48
C THR A 37 0.43 3.82 16.05
N VAL A 38 0.32 3.58 17.36
CA VAL A 38 1.03 2.48 18.01
C VAL A 38 0.46 1.10 17.73
N ILE A 39 -0.87 0.94 17.66
CA ILE A 39 -1.53 -0.36 17.43
C ILE A 39 -1.78 -0.59 15.94
N PHE A 40 -2.65 0.21 15.34
CA PHE A 40 -3.09 0.03 13.94
C PHE A 40 -2.75 1.21 13.03
N GLY A 41 -2.06 2.23 13.53
CA GLY A 41 -1.82 3.43 12.73
C GLY A 41 -0.55 3.37 11.87
N PRO A 42 -0.37 4.37 11.00
CA PRO A 42 0.78 4.44 10.11
C PRO A 42 2.07 4.81 10.81
N TRP A 43 3.16 4.63 10.08
CA TRP A 43 4.35 5.44 10.30
C TRP A 43 4.03 6.91 9.96
N ILE A 44 4.41 7.82 10.86
CA ILE A 44 4.44 9.27 10.65
C ILE A 44 5.84 9.75 11.02
N SER A 45 6.30 10.86 10.43
CA SER A 45 7.58 11.47 10.80
C SER A 45 7.54 12.05 12.22
N PHE A 46 8.71 12.22 12.84
CA PHE A 46 8.80 12.88 14.15
C PHE A 46 8.29 14.33 14.10
N SER A 47 8.56 15.04 13.01
CA SER A 47 8.06 16.40 12.78
C SER A 47 6.52 16.44 12.76
N SER A 48 5.90 15.52 12.02
CA SER A 48 4.43 15.40 11.96
C SER A 48 3.83 15.03 13.31
N TYR A 49 4.51 14.19 14.11
CA TYR A 49 4.10 13.91 15.48
C TYR A 49 4.12 15.18 16.36
N ARG A 50 5.20 15.97 16.31
CA ARG A 50 5.29 17.24 17.04
C ARG A 50 4.16 18.20 16.68
N GLU A 51 3.83 18.30 15.39
CA GLU A 51 2.71 19.12 14.92
C GLU A 51 1.36 18.61 15.44
N ALA A 52 1.16 17.30 15.52
CA ALA A 52 -0.03 16.70 16.11
C ALA A 52 -0.14 17.00 17.62
N VAL A 53 0.97 16.96 18.36
CA VAL A 53 1.02 17.29 19.80
C VAL A 53 0.72 18.76 20.06
N ASN A 54 1.20 19.67 19.21
CA ASN A 54 0.87 21.09 19.30
C ASN A 54 -0.63 21.36 19.12
N GLY A 55 -1.35 20.42 18.49
CA GLY A 55 -2.78 20.48 18.30
C GLY A 55 -3.21 21.44 17.19
N LYS A 56 -4.35 21.12 16.57
CA LYS A 56 -5.00 21.97 15.57
C LYS A 56 -6.46 22.16 15.97
N LYS A 57 -7.04 23.31 15.59
CA LYS A 57 -8.47 23.58 15.85
C LYS A 57 -9.32 22.55 15.09
N LEU A 58 -10.33 22.00 15.76
CA LEU A 58 -11.31 21.12 15.14
C LEU A 58 -12.06 21.89 14.06
N SER A 59 -12.05 21.36 12.84
CA SER A 59 -12.70 21.98 11.68
C SER A 59 -13.77 21.06 11.11
N VAL A 60 -14.68 21.62 10.30
CA VAL A 60 -15.67 20.81 9.58
C VAL A 60 -14.96 19.81 8.64
N SER A 61 -13.84 20.21 8.03
CA SER A 61 -13.03 19.31 7.19
C SER A 61 -12.47 18.13 7.98
N TRP A 62 -12.08 18.33 9.24
CA TRP A 62 -11.64 17.25 10.12
C TRP A 62 -12.77 16.25 10.36
N LEU A 63 -13.96 16.75 10.74
CA LEU A 63 -15.12 15.91 11.03
C LEU A 63 -15.53 15.12 9.79
N VAL A 64 -15.60 15.77 8.62
CA VAL A 64 -15.90 15.11 7.34
C VAL A 64 -14.89 14.01 7.02
N LYS A 65 -13.59 14.24 7.25
CA LYS A 65 -12.57 13.21 7.02
C LYS A 65 -12.75 12.02 7.96
N VAL A 66 -12.90 12.26 9.26
CA VAL A 66 -13.11 11.21 10.28
C VAL A 66 -14.36 10.39 9.93
N THR A 67 -15.50 11.04 9.69
CA THR A 67 -16.76 10.36 9.37
C THR A 67 -16.66 9.59 8.04
N SER A 68 -16.05 10.17 7.00
CA SER A 68 -15.90 9.51 5.71
C SER A 68 -15.01 8.27 5.78
N SER A 69 -13.85 8.36 6.45
CA SER A 69 -12.96 7.22 6.64
C SER A 69 -13.62 6.14 7.50
N TRP A 70 -14.34 6.51 8.55
CA TRP A 70 -15.08 5.55 9.38
C TRP A 70 -16.16 4.80 8.59
N ILE A 71 -17.00 5.51 7.81
CA ILE A 71 -18.03 4.89 6.97
C ILE A 71 -17.39 3.91 5.98
N LYS A 72 -16.30 4.30 5.29
CA LYS A 72 -15.58 3.41 4.37
C LYS A 72 -15.04 2.17 5.08
N SER A 73 -14.51 2.32 6.29
CA SER A 73 -14.05 1.21 7.12
C SER A 73 -15.19 0.22 7.38
N GLN A 74 -16.35 0.69 7.86
CA GLN A 74 -17.51 -0.17 8.13
C GLN A 74 -18.03 -0.86 6.87
N LEU A 75 -18.09 -0.15 5.73
CA LEU A 75 -18.46 -0.75 4.44
C LEU A 75 -17.49 -1.87 4.03
N CYS A 76 -16.19 -1.67 4.22
CA CYS A 76 -15.20 -2.70 3.90
C CYS A 76 -15.35 -3.94 4.80
N LEU A 77 -15.66 -3.75 6.09
CA LEU A 77 -15.92 -4.84 7.03
C LEU A 77 -17.16 -5.65 6.63
N LEU A 78 -18.24 -4.96 6.25
CA LEU A 78 -19.46 -5.60 5.75
C LEU A 78 -19.16 -6.39 4.47
N ILE A 79 -18.37 -5.83 3.56
CA ILE A 79 -18.01 -6.51 2.32
C ILE A 79 -17.16 -7.75 2.62
N SER A 80 -16.15 -7.65 3.48
CA SER A 80 -15.24 -8.77 3.75
C SER A 80 -15.93 -9.93 4.46
N ASN A 81 -16.84 -9.65 5.41
CA ASN A 81 -17.42 -10.68 6.28
C ASN A 81 -18.83 -11.11 5.88
N CYS A 82 -19.62 -10.22 5.26
CA CYS A 82 -21.04 -10.47 5.00
C CYS A 82 -21.38 -10.54 3.51
N VAL A 83 -20.55 -9.99 2.62
CA VAL A 83 -20.80 -10.03 1.17
C VAL A 83 -19.91 -11.05 0.49
N ALA A 84 -18.59 -10.93 0.62
CA ALA A 84 -17.64 -11.78 -0.11
C ALA A 84 -17.92 -13.29 0.09
N PRO A 85 -18.12 -13.80 1.33
CA PRO A 85 -18.35 -15.23 1.56
C PRO A 85 -19.67 -15.78 0.97
N TYR A 86 -20.61 -14.91 0.59
CA TYR A 86 -21.94 -15.30 0.13
C TYR A 86 -22.23 -14.86 -1.32
N LEU A 87 -21.40 -13.97 -1.87
CA LEU A 87 -21.62 -13.40 -3.20
C LEU A 87 -21.49 -14.46 -4.28
N PHE A 88 -20.39 -15.22 -4.29
CA PHE A 88 -20.10 -16.19 -5.34
C PHE A 88 -20.79 -17.54 -5.17
N PRO A 89 -20.98 -18.10 -3.96
CA PRO A 89 -21.75 -19.34 -3.78
C PRO A 89 -23.17 -19.32 -4.34
N TYR A 90 -23.77 -18.13 -4.49
CA TYR A 90 -25.09 -17.96 -5.10
C TYR A 90 -25.06 -17.96 -6.65
N PHE A 91 -23.97 -17.48 -7.27
CA PHE A 91 -23.81 -17.45 -8.74
C PHE A 91 -23.13 -18.69 -9.32
N ILE A 92 -22.24 -19.34 -8.55
CA ILE A 92 -21.51 -20.56 -8.92
C ILE A 92 -22.42 -21.74 -9.34
N PRO A 93 -23.62 -21.97 -8.75
CA PRO A 93 -24.48 -23.08 -9.14
C PRO A 93 -25.09 -22.95 -10.54
N VAL A 94 -25.08 -21.74 -11.13
CA VAL A 94 -25.84 -21.44 -12.35
C VAL A 94 -24.96 -21.50 -13.61
N PHE A 95 -23.64 -21.31 -13.50
CA PHE A 95 -22.73 -21.26 -14.65
C PHE A 95 -21.32 -21.82 -14.33
N GLY A 96 -21.05 -23.09 -14.64
CA GLY A 96 -19.76 -23.42 -15.30
C GLY A 96 -18.87 -24.54 -14.74
N ASP A 97 -17.95 -24.92 -15.63
CA ASP A 97 -16.91 -25.96 -15.53
C ASP A 97 -16.00 -25.86 -14.29
N LYS A 98 -15.33 -26.97 -13.93
CA LYS A 98 -14.41 -27.11 -12.78
C LYS A 98 -13.37 -25.98 -12.67
N VAL A 99 -12.87 -25.48 -13.81
CA VAL A 99 -11.84 -24.43 -13.85
C VAL A 99 -12.41 -23.06 -13.47
N LEU A 100 -13.57 -22.69 -14.01
CA LEU A 100 -14.22 -21.42 -13.70
C LEU A 100 -14.63 -21.38 -12.22
N LYS A 101 -15.14 -22.49 -11.70
CA LYS A 101 -15.48 -22.65 -10.28
C LYS A 101 -14.26 -22.43 -9.36
N LYS A 102 -13.09 -22.98 -9.71
CA LYS A 102 -11.83 -22.77 -8.95
C LYS A 102 -11.36 -21.32 -9.01
N LEU A 103 -11.46 -20.68 -10.18
CA LEU A 103 -11.07 -19.27 -10.34
C LEU A 103 -11.95 -18.33 -9.52
N LEU A 104 -13.27 -18.55 -9.53
CA LEU A 104 -14.23 -17.75 -8.77
C LEU A 104 -14.03 -17.88 -7.27
N MET A 105 -13.81 -19.09 -6.75
CA MET A 105 -13.46 -19.29 -5.33
C MET A 105 -12.13 -18.60 -4.96
N GLY A 106 -11.12 -18.68 -5.82
CA GLY A 106 -9.86 -17.97 -5.59
C GLY A 106 -10.03 -16.45 -5.57
N TYR A 107 -10.91 -15.91 -6.43
CA TYR A 107 -11.24 -14.50 -6.44
C TYR A 107 -12.04 -14.07 -5.21
N GLU A 108 -12.99 -14.88 -4.75
CA GLU A 108 -13.77 -14.67 -3.52
C GLU A 108 -12.85 -14.52 -2.31
N HIS A 109 -11.99 -15.51 -2.06
CA HIS A 109 -11.05 -15.49 -0.93
C HIS A 109 -10.10 -14.27 -1.02
N SER A 110 -9.59 -14.00 -2.23
CA SER A 110 -8.73 -12.86 -2.50
C SER A 110 -9.46 -11.53 -2.23
N MET A 111 -10.74 -11.41 -2.57
CA MET A 111 -11.57 -10.23 -2.29
C MET A 111 -11.78 -10.04 -0.78
N GLY A 112 -12.13 -11.10 -0.05
CA GLY A 112 -12.25 -11.06 1.42
C GLY A 112 -10.97 -10.53 2.08
N PHE A 113 -9.80 -11.04 1.67
CA PHE A 113 -8.49 -10.58 2.13
C PHE A 113 -8.22 -9.09 1.82
N ARG A 114 -8.54 -8.61 0.61
CA ARG A 114 -8.31 -7.19 0.27
C ARG A 114 -9.22 -6.25 1.05
N PHE A 115 -10.51 -6.59 1.16
CA PHE A 115 -11.47 -5.75 1.88
C PHE A 115 -11.22 -5.73 3.39
N SER A 116 -10.72 -6.82 4.00
CA SER A 116 -10.30 -6.80 5.40
C SER A 116 -9.08 -5.88 5.61
N ASN A 117 -8.13 -5.84 4.67
CA ASN A 117 -7.03 -4.89 4.69
C ASN A 117 -7.50 -3.43 4.49
N TYR A 118 -8.46 -3.18 3.61
CA TYR A 118 -9.06 -1.85 3.44
C TYR A 118 -9.82 -1.40 4.69
N PHE A 119 -10.51 -2.32 5.37
CA PHE A 119 -11.16 -2.05 6.66
C PHE A 119 -10.14 -1.53 7.68
N VAL A 120 -9.03 -2.27 7.89
CA VAL A 120 -7.96 -1.86 8.82
C VAL A 120 -7.32 -0.55 8.39
N SER A 121 -7.09 -0.36 7.09
CA SER A 121 -6.52 0.88 6.54
C SER A 121 -7.41 2.10 6.82
N TYR A 122 -8.71 2.02 6.59
CA TYR A 122 -9.62 3.12 6.87
C TYR A 122 -9.87 3.33 8.36
N LEU A 123 -9.84 2.26 9.16
CA LEU A 123 -9.89 2.37 10.63
C LEU A 123 -8.67 3.12 11.15
N SER A 124 -7.49 2.77 10.62
CA SER A 124 -6.21 3.42 10.88
C SER A 124 -6.21 4.91 10.51
N GLU A 125 -6.76 5.28 9.35
CA GLU A 125 -6.98 6.70 9.00
C GLU A 125 -7.86 7.39 10.05
N THR A 126 -8.95 6.74 10.46
CA THR A 126 -9.91 7.29 11.40
C THR A 126 -9.26 7.55 12.76
N THR A 127 -8.58 6.56 13.34
CA THR A 127 -7.95 6.67 14.67
C THR A 127 -6.78 7.66 14.66
N THR A 128 -5.99 7.69 13.58
CA THR A 128 -4.89 8.66 13.43
C THR A 128 -5.43 10.09 13.34
N THR A 129 -6.47 10.30 12.52
CA THR A 129 -7.13 11.61 12.38
C THR A 129 -7.79 12.06 13.68
N LEU A 130 -8.42 11.15 14.43
CA LEU A 130 -9.00 11.42 15.75
C LEU A 130 -7.93 11.81 16.78
N SER A 131 -6.73 11.23 16.69
CA SER A 131 -5.59 11.60 17.54
C SER A 131 -4.94 12.94 17.17
N GLY A 132 -5.45 13.65 16.16
CA GLY A 132 -4.96 14.96 15.73
C GLY A 132 -3.79 14.91 14.75
N ALA A 133 -3.47 13.74 14.18
CA ALA A 133 -2.40 13.55 13.20
C ALA A 133 -2.96 13.27 11.79
N GLY A 134 -2.12 13.37 10.76
CA GLY A 134 -2.51 13.03 9.39
C GLY A 134 -3.12 14.19 8.60
N PHE A 135 -2.63 15.40 8.85
CA PHE A 135 -2.92 16.58 8.04
C PHE A 135 -1.65 17.08 7.34
N THR A 136 -1.86 17.80 6.25
CA THR A 136 -0.83 18.58 5.56
C THR A 136 -1.21 20.05 5.66
N GLU A 137 -0.23 20.92 5.95
CA GLU A 137 -0.44 22.36 6.04
C GLU A 137 0.44 23.06 4.99
N GLU A 138 -0.21 23.68 4.00
CA GLU A 138 0.48 24.49 2.98
C GLU A 138 -0.11 25.91 2.98
N LYS A 139 0.72 26.92 3.21
CA LYS A 139 0.34 28.35 3.15
C LYS A 139 -0.97 28.65 3.92
N ASP A 140 -1.04 28.25 5.18
CA ASP A 140 -2.20 28.37 6.09
C ASP A 140 -3.45 27.57 5.69
N HIS A 141 -3.39 26.76 4.63
CA HIS A 141 -4.44 25.82 4.28
C HIS A 141 -4.16 24.44 4.89
N LEU A 142 -4.88 24.14 5.97
CA LEU A 142 -4.85 22.83 6.59
C LEU A 142 -5.78 21.86 5.85
N LYS A 143 -5.23 20.73 5.42
CA LYS A 143 -5.96 19.68 4.72
C LYS A 143 -5.77 18.33 5.41
N TRP A 144 -6.88 17.66 5.72
CA TRP A 144 -6.87 16.33 6.31
C TRP A 144 -6.84 15.27 5.21
N ASP A 145 -5.64 14.92 4.74
CA ASP A 145 -5.44 14.06 3.58
C ASP A 145 -4.57 12.82 3.82
N LEU A 146 -4.44 12.39 5.08
CA LEU A 146 -3.89 11.06 5.38
C LEU A 146 -4.64 9.97 4.61
N ALA A 147 -3.89 9.23 3.81
CA ALA A 147 -4.36 8.06 3.10
C ALA A 147 -3.46 6.88 3.45
N MET A 148 -4.06 5.80 3.98
CA MET A 148 -3.32 4.58 4.31
C MET A 148 -3.05 3.74 3.07
N GLY A 149 -3.97 3.77 2.11
CA GLY A 149 -3.87 3.07 0.83
C GLY A 149 -4.82 3.70 -0.19
N ASN A 150 -4.77 3.20 -1.43
CA ASN A 150 -5.67 3.58 -2.49
C ASN A 150 -6.32 2.33 -3.10
N PRO A 151 -7.49 1.89 -2.59
CA PRO A 151 -8.17 0.69 -3.06
C PRO A 151 -8.44 0.69 -4.57
N MET A 152 -8.75 1.85 -5.17
CA MET A 152 -9.00 1.93 -6.61
C MET A 152 -7.77 1.58 -7.44
N ASN A 153 -6.58 2.00 -6.99
CA ASN A 153 -5.32 1.66 -7.65
C ASN A 153 -4.85 0.24 -7.34
N VAL A 154 -5.44 -0.43 -6.35
CA VAL A 154 -5.16 -1.85 -6.05
C VAL A 154 -6.10 -2.77 -6.83
N GLU A 155 -7.39 -2.43 -6.95
CA GLU A 155 -8.37 -3.21 -7.73
C GLU A 155 -8.21 -2.98 -9.24
N PHE A 156 -7.84 -1.76 -9.66
CA PHE A 156 -7.63 -1.40 -11.07
C PHE A 156 -6.21 -0.83 -11.29
N PRO A 157 -5.17 -1.63 -11.01
CA PRO A 157 -3.79 -1.15 -11.05
C PRO A 157 -3.34 -0.94 -12.49
N ARG A 158 -2.61 0.13 -12.77
CA ARG A 158 -1.92 0.26 -14.05
C ARG A 158 -0.74 -0.70 -14.15
N SER A 159 -0.10 -1.04 -13.03
CA SER A 159 1.08 -1.92 -12.95
C SER A 159 1.21 -2.55 -11.56
N MET A 160 1.99 -3.61 -11.44
CA MET A 160 2.33 -4.23 -10.15
C MET A 160 2.99 -3.22 -9.20
N SER A 161 3.87 -2.37 -9.73
CA SER A 161 4.52 -1.32 -8.94
C SER A 161 3.51 -0.33 -8.33
N GLU A 162 2.43 -0.01 -9.04
CA GLU A 162 1.39 0.89 -8.54
C GLU A 162 0.50 0.20 -7.50
N ALA A 163 0.18 -1.07 -7.71
CA ALA A 163 -0.57 -1.88 -6.75
C ALA A 163 0.17 -1.98 -5.42
N VAL A 164 1.45 -2.37 -5.44
CA VAL A 164 2.27 -2.53 -4.24
C VAL A 164 2.39 -1.22 -3.45
N ILE A 165 2.62 -0.09 -4.14
CA ILE A 165 2.70 1.22 -3.49
C ILE A 165 1.33 1.62 -2.89
N SER A 166 0.25 1.38 -3.63
CA SER A 166 -1.10 1.78 -3.23
C SER A 166 -1.68 0.91 -2.11
N TRP A 167 -1.11 -0.27 -1.87
CA TRP A 167 -1.52 -1.17 -0.79
C TRP A 167 -1.29 -0.55 0.59
N ASN A 168 -0.14 0.11 0.78
CA ASN A 168 0.21 0.79 2.03
C ASN A 168 1.13 1.99 1.71
N LEU A 169 0.53 3.17 1.63
CA LEU A 169 1.21 4.39 1.23
C LEU A 169 2.28 4.81 2.27
N PRO A 170 2.00 4.85 3.59
CA PRO A 170 3.00 5.27 4.57
C PRO A 170 4.22 4.34 4.64
N MET A 171 4.00 3.02 4.55
CA MET A 171 5.11 2.04 4.48
C MET A 171 5.93 2.22 3.19
N SER A 172 5.26 2.39 2.06
CA SER A 172 5.91 2.59 0.76
C SER A 172 6.72 3.89 0.72
N GLU A 173 6.20 4.95 1.33
CA GLU A 173 6.90 6.22 1.48
C GLU A 173 8.14 6.07 2.39
N TRP A 174 7.99 5.44 3.55
CA TRP A 174 9.11 5.17 4.46
C TRP A 174 10.21 4.36 3.77
N LEU A 175 9.86 3.25 3.11
CA LEU A 175 10.78 2.42 2.35
C LEU A 175 11.48 3.24 1.25
N ASN A 176 10.73 4.10 0.56
CA ASN A 176 11.29 4.95 -0.49
C ASN A 176 12.32 5.96 0.06
N ILE A 177 12.00 6.64 1.17
CA ILE A 177 12.83 7.69 1.77
C ILE A 177 14.08 7.11 2.43
N TYR A 178 13.92 6.09 3.28
CA TYR A 178 14.99 5.62 4.16
C TYR A 178 15.76 4.43 3.59
N VAL A 179 15.20 3.69 2.62
CA VAL A 179 15.85 2.47 2.07
C VAL A 179 16.16 2.65 0.59
N PHE A 180 15.14 2.74 -0.27
CA PHE A 180 15.28 2.71 -1.72
C PHE A 180 16.19 3.82 -2.24
N LYS A 181 15.90 5.10 -1.92
CA LYS A 181 16.70 6.25 -2.38
C LYS A 181 18.16 6.16 -1.92
N LYS A 182 18.41 5.66 -0.72
CA LYS A 182 19.77 5.46 -0.19
C LYS A 182 20.49 4.29 -0.88
N ALA A 183 19.76 3.25 -1.26
CA ALA A 183 20.28 2.08 -1.95
C ALA A 183 20.49 2.30 -3.46
N LEU A 184 19.92 3.35 -4.06
CA LEU A 184 20.09 3.68 -5.49
C LEU A 184 21.57 3.83 -5.91
N LYS A 185 22.47 4.21 -5.00
CA LYS A 185 23.91 4.28 -5.26
C LYS A 185 24.52 2.93 -5.68
N PHE A 186 23.88 1.81 -5.35
CA PHE A 186 24.30 0.47 -5.72
C PHE A 186 23.67 -0.05 -7.02
N GLY A 187 22.82 0.75 -7.67
CA GLY A 187 22.06 0.36 -8.87
C GLY A 187 20.59 0.07 -8.57
N LYS A 188 19.76 0.09 -9.63
CA LYS A 188 18.29 -0.02 -9.49
C LYS A 188 17.84 -1.40 -9.02
N PHE A 189 18.46 -2.46 -9.54
CA PHE A 189 18.11 -3.82 -9.16
C PHE A 189 18.45 -4.09 -7.69
N GLN A 190 19.64 -3.70 -7.26
CA GLN A 190 20.11 -3.77 -5.87
C GLN A 190 19.21 -2.95 -4.95
N ALA A 191 18.82 -1.73 -5.36
CA ALA A 191 17.90 -0.90 -4.58
C ALA A 191 16.54 -1.56 -4.38
N ILE A 192 15.98 -2.18 -5.43
CA ILE A 192 14.73 -2.96 -5.33
C ILE A 192 14.92 -4.13 -4.37
N LEU A 193 15.96 -4.95 -4.56
CA LEU A 193 16.21 -6.12 -3.73
C LEU A 193 16.37 -5.74 -2.25
N ILE A 194 17.19 -4.75 -1.94
CA ILE A 194 17.39 -4.24 -0.56
C ILE A 194 16.06 -3.75 0.02
N THR A 195 15.26 -3.01 -0.76
CA THR A 195 13.97 -2.47 -0.30
C THR A 195 13.00 -3.59 0.08
N TYR A 196 12.85 -4.61 -0.77
CA TYR A 196 11.97 -5.74 -0.51
C TYR A 196 12.51 -6.62 0.63
N THR A 197 13.84 -6.82 0.74
CA THR A 197 14.45 -7.50 1.89
C THR A 197 14.18 -6.77 3.20
N THR A 198 14.33 -5.43 3.24
CA THR A 198 13.97 -4.64 4.42
C THR A 198 12.49 -4.74 4.75
N SER A 199 11.61 -4.75 3.75
CA SER A 199 10.18 -4.97 3.95
C SER A 199 9.92 -6.33 4.60
N THR A 200 10.53 -7.42 4.10
CA THR A 200 10.42 -8.76 4.67
C THR A 200 10.90 -8.82 6.13
N LEU A 201 12.02 -8.17 6.45
CA LEU A 201 12.54 -8.09 7.82
C LEU A 201 11.55 -7.39 8.76
N LEU A 202 10.91 -6.31 8.29
CA LEU A 202 9.90 -5.57 9.05
C LEU A 202 8.62 -6.38 9.32
N HIS A 203 8.31 -7.34 8.47
CA HIS A 203 7.21 -8.31 8.64
C HIS A 203 7.60 -9.56 9.44
N GLY A 204 8.77 -9.58 10.10
CA GLY A 204 9.13 -10.62 11.05
C GLY A 204 9.68 -11.91 10.46
N LEU A 205 10.25 -11.87 9.24
CA LEU A 205 10.92 -13.02 8.59
C LEU A 205 10.08 -14.30 8.44
N SER A 206 8.75 -14.19 8.46
CA SER A 206 7.87 -15.32 8.10
C SER A 206 8.17 -15.78 6.68
N PHE A 207 8.40 -17.08 6.50
CA PHE A 207 8.71 -17.67 5.20
C PHE A 207 7.62 -17.38 4.16
N HIS A 208 6.34 -17.47 4.55
CA HIS A 208 5.21 -17.20 3.65
C HIS A 208 5.19 -15.75 3.18
N ILE A 209 5.32 -14.80 4.11
CA ILE A 209 5.35 -13.37 3.78
C ILE A 209 6.59 -13.04 2.94
N ALA A 210 7.75 -13.62 3.28
CA ALA A 210 8.98 -13.47 2.52
C ALA A 210 8.79 -13.95 1.07
N ALA A 211 8.25 -15.15 0.86
CA ALA A 211 8.02 -15.72 -0.47
C ALA A 211 7.13 -14.81 -1.33
N VAL A 212 6.04 -14.27 -0.76
CA VAL A 212 5.16 -13.37 -1.50
C VAL A 212 5.82 -12.02 -1.78
N ILE A 213 6.49 -11.41 -0.80
CA ILE A 213 7.18 -10.12 -0.97
C ILE A 213 8.31 -10.23 -2.01
N PHE A 214 9.11 -11.30 -1.99
CA PHE A 214 10.14 -11.52 -3.00
C PHE A 214 9.54 -11.80 -4.38
N THR A 215 8.45 -12.57 -4.47
CA THR A 215 7.73 -12.79 -5.74
C THR A 215 7.22 -11.47 -6.32
N LEU A 216 6.63 -10.60 -5.49
CA LEU A 216 6.22 -9.24 -5.87
C LEU A 216 7.41 -8.40 -6.36
N ALA A 217 8.58 -8.52 -5.73
CA ALA A 217 9.80 -7.83 -6.14
C ALA A 217 10.22 -8.23 -7.56
N PHE A 218 10.28 -9.53 -7.85
CA PHE A 218 10.62 -10.05 -9.18
C PHE A 218 9.60 -9.63 -10.23
N MET A 219 8.30 -9.81 -9.95
CA MET A 219 7.23 -9.40 -10.88
C MET A 219 7.28 -7.91 -11.19
N THR A 220 7.48 -7.07 -10.17
CA THR A 220 7.61 -5.62 -10.31
C THR A 220 8.81 -5.23 -11.18
N TYR A 221 9.96 -5.89 -10.98
CA TYR A 221 11.17 -5.62 -11.76
C TYR A 221 11.02 -6.05 -13.23
N ILE A 222 10.51 -7.27 -13.46
CA ILE A 222 10.32 -7.81 -14.82
C ILE A 222 9.33 -6.92 -15.59
N GLU A 223 8.20 -6.58 -15.00
CA GLU A 223 7.21 -5.70 -15.63
C GLU A 223 7.80 -4.32 -15.93
N TYR A 224 8.55 -3.75 -14.98
CA TYR A 224 9.22 -2.45 -15.19
C TYR A 224 10.18 -2.47 -16.38
N VAL A 225 11.04 -3.48 -16.48
CA VAL A 225 12.01 -3.62 -17.58
C VAL A 225 11.29 -3.80 -18.90
N LEU A 226 10.29 -4.69 -18.95
CA LEU A 226 9.49 -4.96 -20.15
C LEU A 226 8.78 -3.70 -20.64
N ARG A 227 8.03 -3.03 -19.76
CA ARG A 227 7.30 -1.78 -20.08
C ARG A 227 8.23 -0.66 -20.51
N LYS A 228 9.42 -0.56 -19.91
CA LYS A 228 10.41 0.42 -20.34
C LYS A 228 10.88 0.15 -21.77
N ARG A 229 11.19 -1.10 -22.12
CA ARG A 229 11.57 -1.48 -23.50
C ARG A 229 10.43 -1.21 -24.49
N LEU A 230 9.20 -1.62 -24.15
CA LEU A 230 8.01 -1.36 -24.96
C LEU A 230 7.76 0.13 -25.19
N SER A 231 7.93 0.96 -24.16
CA SER A 231 7.73 2.42 -24.29
C SER A 231 8.68 3.06 -25.29
N ILE A 232 9.92 2.56 -25.38
CA ILE A 232 10.93 3.05 -26.31
C ILE A 232 10.63 2.55 -27.73
N ILE A 233 10.39 1.24 -27.89
CA ILE A 233 10.15 0.62 -29.21
C ILE A 233 8.89 1.18 -29.87
N LEU A 234 7.81 1.31 -29.10
CA LEU A 234 6.51 1.80 -29.59
C LEU A 234 6.37 3.31 -29.51
N ASN A 235 7.37 4.02 -28.95
CA ASN A 235 7.33 5.43 -28.64
C ASN A 235 6.00 5.85 -27.96
N ALA A 236 5.62 5.12 -26.90
CA ALA A 236 4.26 5.11 -26.35
C ALA A 236 4.19 5.22 -24.83
N CYS A 237 3.09 5.77 -24.32
CA CYS A 237 2.80 5.92 -22.88
C CYS A 237 2.38 4.59 -22.21
N VAL A 238 3.26 3.59 -22.21
CA VAL A 238 3.06 2.25 -21.62
C VAL A 238 3.98 1.97 -20.43
N LEU A 239 4.63 3.01 -19.89
CA LEU A 239 5.44 2.90 -18.66
C LEU A 239 4.60 2.43 -17.46
N SER A 240 5.28 1.82 -16.46
CA SER A 240 4.67 1.33 -15.21
C SER A 240 3.89 2.43 -14.50
N LYS A 241 4.52 3.59 -14.29
CA LYS A 241 3.86 4.82 -13.83
C LYS A 241 3.30 5.61 -15.01
N ARG A 242 2.25 6.39 -14.76
CA ARG A 242 1.75 7.36 -15.74
C ARG A 242 2.88 8.31 -16.13
N CYS A 243 2.97 8.59 -17.43
CA CYS A 243 3.98 9.52 -17.92
C CYS A 243 3.70 10.94 -17.38
N PRO A 244 4.75 11.74 -17.14
CA PRO A 244 4.58 13.13 -16.70
C PRO A 244 3.94 13.98 -17.81
N SER A 245 3.48 15.18 -17.46
CA SER A 245 2.80 16.10 -18.41
C SER A 245 3.70 16.52 -19.58
N ASP A 246 5.01 16.60 -19.37
CA ASP A 246 6.05 16.91 -20.35
C ASP A 246 6.55 15.69 -21.16
N CYS A 247 5.78 14.59 -21.16
CA CYS A 247 6.14 13.37 -21.85
C CYS A 247 6.44 13.58 -23.35
N LYS A 248 7.57 13.04 -23.81
CA LYS A 248 8.04 13.11 -25.20
C LYS A 248 7.58 11.97 -26.10
N HIS A 249 6.83 11.00 -25.57
CA HIS A 249 6.30 9.90 -26.38
C HIS A 249 5.31 10.42 -27.43
N GLN A 250 5.40 9.90 -28.66
CA GLN A 250 4.48 10.25 -29.74
C GLN A 250 3.08 9.67 -29.50
N ASN A 251 3.02 8.39 -29.11
CA ASN A 251 1.77 7.66 -28.91
C ASN A 251 1.28 7.82 -27.46
N LYS A 252 0.56 8.92 -27.19
CA LYS A 252 0.07 9.24 -25.84
C LYS A 252 -1.32 8.68 -25.55
N LYS A 253 -2.27 8.89 -26.47
CA LYS A 253 -3.71 8.61 -26.30
C LYS A 253 -4.26 7.69 -27.39
N ALA A 254 -3.40 6.96 -28.09
CA ALA A 254 -3.87 6.01 -29.10
C ALA A 254 -4.59 4.83 -28.43
N PHE A 255 -5.62 4.29 -29.08
CA PHE A 255 -6.44 3.21 -28.52
C PHE A 255 -5.60 1.98 -28.10
N TRP A 256 -4.63 1.58 -28.92
CA TRP A 256 -3.74 0.45 -28.61
C TRP A 256 -2.86 0.69 -27.36
N VAL A 257 -2.58 1.95 -26.99
CA VAL A 257 -1.84 2.28 -25.76
C VAL A 257 -2.70 1.99 -24.53
N TYR A 258 -3.99 2.32 -24.60
CA TYR A 258 -4.94 1.96 -23.55
C TYR A 258 -5.11 0.44 -23.47
N PHE A 259 -5.19 -0.25 -24.61
CA PHE A 259 -5.25 -1.70 -24.67
C PHE A 259 -4.04 -2.36 -24.00
N ILE A 260 -2.80 -1.96 -24.34
CA ILE A 260 -1.58 -2.51 -23.71
C ILE A 260 -1.59 -2.29 -22.20
N ASN A 261 -1.92 -1.08 -21.74
CA ASN A 261 -2.01 -0.81 -20.30
C ASN A 261 -3.11 -1.65 -19.62
N GLY A 262 -4.24 -1.87 -20.30
CA GLY A 262 -5.33 -2.73 -19.83
C GLY A 262 -4.89 -4.19 -19.70
N VAL A 263 -4.16 -4.75 -20.67
CA VAL A 263 -3.63 -6.12 -20.61
C VAL A 263 -2.72 -6.30 -19.39
N PHE A 264 -1.80 -5.37 -19.15
CA PHE A 264 -0.95 -5.40 -17.96
C PHE A 264 -1.71 -5.18 -16.64
N SER A 265 -2.79 -4.41 -16.67
CA SER A 265 -3.68 -4.24 -15.52
C SER A 265 -4.34 -5.57 -15.14
N VAL A 266 -4.93 -6.26 -16.12
CA VAL A 266 -5.49 -7.60 -15.96
C VAL A 266 -4.42 -8.58 -15.46
N LEU A 267 -3.24 -8.58 -16.07
CA LEU A 267 -2.12 -9.42 -15.65
C LEU A 267 -1.72 -9.16 -14.18
N THR A 268 -1.70 -7.89 -13.76
CA THR A 268 -1.40 -7.52 -12.37
C THR A 268 -2.46 -8.06 -11.42
N VAL A 269 -3.74 -7.89 -11.73
CA VAL A 269 -4.85 -8.43 -10.92
C VAL A 269 -4.76 -9.96 -10.84
N THR A 270 -4.50 -10.65 -11.95
CA THR A 270 -4.32 -12.11 -11.96
C THR A 270 -3.17 -12.55 -11.06
N HIS A 271 -2.01 -11.88 -11.12
CA HIS A 271 -0.88 -12.16 -10.25
C HIS A 271 -1.21 -11.91 -8.76
N LEU A 272 -1.93 -10.84 -8.44
CA LEU A 272 -2.35 -10.55 -7.07
C LEU A 272 -3.34 -11.60 -6.55
N THR A 273 -4.30 -12.04 -7.36
CA THR A 273 -5.20 -13.14 -7.01
C THR A 273 -4.45 -14.44 -6.77
N TYR A 274 -3.46 -14.75 -7.61
CA TYR A 274 -2.59 -15.91 -7.41
C TYR A 274 -1.81 -15.83 -6.09
N LEU A 275 -1.17 -14.70 -5.82
CA LEU A 275 -0.42 -14.50 -4.57
C LEU A 275 -1.31 -14.58 -3.32
N ALA A 276 -2.53 -14.03 -3.40
CA ALA A 276 -3.51 -14.16 -2.32
C ALA A 276 -3.96 -15.61 -2.11
N SER A 277 -4.06 -16.41 -3.17
CA SER A 277 -4.40 -17.83 -3.05
C SER A 277 -3.30 -18.65 -2.35
N ILE A 278 -2.02 -18.30 -2.55
CA ILE A 278 -0.89 -18.92 -1.83
C ILE A 278 -0.98 -18.62 -0.34
N PHE A 279 -1.38 -17.40 0.04
CA PHE A 279 -1.61 -17.06 1.44
C PHE A 279 -2.79 -17.84 2.05
N GLY A 280 -3.87 -18.03 1.28
CA GLY A 280 -5.07 -18.74 1.74
C GLY A 280 -4.86 -20.24 1.93
N SER A 281 -4.25 -20.92 0.96
CA SER A 281 -4.03 -22.37 1.04
C SER A 281 -3.17 -22.76 2.25
N SER A 282 -2.21 -21.92 2.64
CA SER A 282 -1.36 -22.20 3.81
C SER A 282 -2.05 -21.96 5.15
N ALA A 283 -3.11 -21.14 5.22
CA ALA A 283 -3.90 -20.98 6.44
C ALA A 283 -4.81 -22.19 6.65
N ASP A 284 -5.44 -22.68 5.57
CA ASP A 284 -6.25 -23.90 5.60
C ASP A 284 -5.39 -25.14 5.92
N ASP A 285 -4.14 -25.22 5.43
CA ASP A 285 -3.21 -26.31 5.76
C ASP A 285 -2.83 -26.31 7.26
N MET A 286 -2.70 -25.13 7.89
CA MET A 286 -2.41 -25.02 9.33
C MET A 286 -3.60 -25.41 10.21
N ASP A 287 -4.83 -25.09 9.79
CA ASP A 287 -6.05 -25.50 10.51
C ASP A 287 -6.40 -26.98 10.30
N SER A 288 -5.75 -27.67 9.33
CA SER A 288 -5.94 -29.10 9.09
C SER A 288 -5.02 -30.02 9.90
N ASP A 289 -4.03 -29.45 10.58
CA ASP A 289 -3.05 -30.13 11.43
C ASP A 289 -3.35 -30.01 12.95
N GLU A 290 -4.51 -29.46 13.34
CA GLU A 290 -5.08 -29.53 14.71
C GLU A 290 -6.30 -30.47 14.79
#